data_AF-A0A0L8GW41-F1
#
_entry.id   AF-A0A0L8GW41-F1
#
_cell.length_a   1.000
_cell.length_b   1.000
_cell.length_c   1.000
_cell.angle_alpha   90.00
_cell.angle_beta   90.00
_cell.angle_gamma   90.00
#
_symmetry.space_group_name_H-M   'P 1'
#
loop_
_entity.id
_entity.type
_entity.pdbx_description
1 polymer ?
#
loop_
_entity_poly.entity_id
_entity_poly.type
_entity_poly.pdbx_seq_one_letter_code
_entity_poly.pdbx_strand_id
1 'polypeptide(L)'
;QRIILPASFTGGPRYMLEKAQNAMMYVRNFGSPEVFVTFASNPKWTEVTENLLQGQKPHHRHDLFARVFRIMLLKLMDLLTNNKIFGEVTCRMYTVEWQKGGLSHAYILIWLKEKLHLSQIDSVISAEIRNPDADKRFFDILKSHMVHGPCNPYYPNSLCMINSNMGITRLYLLSGLEQREK
;
A
#
# COMPACT_ATOMS: atom_id res chain seq x y z
N GLN A 1 34.15 6.91 24.67
CA GLN A 1 33.28 5.83 25.18
C GLN A 1 32.35 5.37 24.04
N ARG A 2 32.29 4.07 23.72
CA ARG A 2 31.46 3.54 22.61
C ARG A 2 30.10 3.11 23.19
N ILE A 3 29.05 3.87 22.89
CA ILE A 3 27.68 3.52 23.30
C ILE A 3 27.07 2.64 22.23
N ILE A 4 26.59 1.47 22.64
CA ILE A 4 25.93 0.51 21.76
C ILE A 4 24.43 0.57 22.04
N LEU A 5 23.65 0.97 21.04
CA LEU A 5 22.20 1.03 21.15
C LEU A 5 21.59 -0.39 21.09
N PRO A 6 20.54 -0.68 21.88
CA PRO A 6 19.82 -1.96 21.83
C PRO A 6 19.00 -2.09 20.54
N ALA A 7 18.58 -3.32 20.22
CA ALA A 7 17.73 -3.57 19.04
C ALA A 7 16.31 -2.99 19.18
N SER A 8 15.88 -2.65 20.40
CA SER A 8 14.64 -1.90 20.65
C SER A 8 14.70 -0.43 20.18
N PHE A 9 15.88 0.10 19.87
CA PHE A 9 16.02 1.45 19.33
C PHE A 9 15.60 1.48 17.85
N THR A 10 14.39 1.96 17.58
CA THR A 10 13.78 1.99 16.24
C THR A 10 14.66 2.78 15.26
N GLY A 11 14.89 2.22 14.08
CA GLY A 11 15.71 2.83 13.03
C GLY A 11 17.22 2.65 13.21
N GLY A 12 17.68 2.06 14.32
CA GLY A 12 19.09 1.74 14.52
C GLY A 12 19.56 0.52 13.71
N PRO A 13 20.89 0.32 13.53
CA PRO A 13 21.43 -0.82 12.78
C PRO A 13 20.98 -2.18 13.32
N ARG A 14 20.93 -2.34 14.65
CA ARG A 14 20.49 -3.60 15.28
C ARG A 14 18.99 -3.85 15.14
N TYR A 15 18.18 -2.79 15.22
CA TYR A 15 16.75 -2.88 14.94
C TYR A 15 16.49 -3.36 13.51
N MET A 16 17.18 -2.77 12.52
CA MET A 16 17.04 -3.16 11.13
C MET A 16 17.51 -4.61 10.89
N LEU A 17 18.63 -5.01 11.52
CA LEU A 17 19.12 -6.38 11.46
C LEU A 17 18.10 -7.38 12.03
N GLU A 18 17.52 -7.09 13.20
CA GLU A 18 16.49 -7.94 13.80
C GLU A 18 15.25 -8.05 12.91
N LYS A 19 14.78 -6.94 12.32
CA LYS A 19 13.66 -6.95 11.38
C LYS A 19 13.96 -7.79 10.14
N ALA A 20 15.17 -7.68 9.59
CA ALA A 20 15.60 -8.51 8.46
C ALA A 20 15.66 -10.00 8.84
N GLN A 21 16.23 -10.33 10.00
CA GLN A 21 16.28 -11.72 10.49
C GLN A 21 14.88 -12.30 10.71
N ASN A 22 13.96 -11.52 11.29
CA ASN A 22 12.57 -11.93 11.46
C ASN A 22 11.91 -12.19 10.10
N ALA A 23 12.06 -11.29 9.13
CA ALA A 23 11.52 -11.48 7.78
C ALA A 23 12.07 -12.76 7.11
N MET A 24 13.37 -13.02 7.24
CA MET A 24 14.00 -14.24 6.73
C MET A 24 13.47 -15.50 7.43
N MET A 25 13.20 -15.44 8.73
CA MET A 25 12.58 -16.53 9.48
C MET A 25 11.16 -16.84 8.96
N TYR A 26 10.36 -15.81 8.68
CA TYR A 26 9.04 -15.98 8.07
C TYR A 26 9.14 -16.66 6.69
N VAL A 27 10.04 -16.18 5.82
CA VAL A 27 10.25 -16.79 4.50
C VAL A 27 10.73 -18.24 4.61
N ARG A 28 11.61 -18.54 5.58
CA ARG A 28 12.08 -19.90 5.83
C ARG A 28 10.95 -20.84 6.26
N ASN A 29 10.04 -20.37 7.10
CA ASN A 29 8.98 -21.20 7.69
C ASN A 29 7.74 -21.31 6.79
N PHE A 30 7.41 -20.27 6.03
CA PHE A 30 6.18 -20.18 5.24
C PHE A 30 6.42 -20.12 3.72
N GLY A 31 7.68 -20.04 3.28
CA GLY A 31 8.03 -19.82 1.88
C GLY A 31 7.86 -18.37 1.44
N SER A 32 7.79 -18.14 0.13
CA SER A 32 7.52 -16.80 -0.42
C SER A 32 6.08 -16.36 -0.16
N PRO A 33 5.83 -15.08 0.15
CA PRO A 33 4.48 -14.56 0.31
C PRO A 33 3.73 -14.57 -1.04
N GLU A 34 2.44 -14.89 -1.02
CA GLU A 34 1.59 -14.83 -2.21
C GLU A 34 1.22 -13.39 -2.58
N VAL A 35 1.10 -12.51 -1.58
CA VAL A 35 0.57 -11.16 -1.76
C VAL A 35 1.48 -10.11 -1.11
N PHE A 36 1.85 -9.09 -1.89
CA PHE A 36 2.59 -7.91 -1.47
C PHE A 36 1.72 -6.67 -1.61
N VAL A 37 1.41 -5.92 -0.54
CA VAL A 37 0.60 -4.70 -0.63
C VAL A 37 1.43 -3.50 -0.18
N THR A 38 1.50 -2.48 -1.03
CA THR A 38 1.99 -1.16 -0.62
C THR A 38 0.80 -0.25 -0.29
N PHE A 39 0.76 0.26 0.93
CA PHE A 39 -0.27 1.20 1.38
C PHE A 39 0.38 2.55 1.71
N ALA A 40 -0.01 3.61 1.02
CA ALA A 40 0.55 4.95 1.19
C ALA A 40 -0.46 5.89 1.85
N SER A 41 0.03 6.78 2.71
CA SER A 41 -0.78 7.86 3.27
C SER A 41 -1.20 8.85 2.20
N ASN A 42 -2.45 9.33 2.27
CA ASN A 42 -2.94 10.38 1.39
C ASN A 42 -3.27 11.64 2.20
N PRO A 43 -2.66 12.81 1.90
CA PRO A 43 -2.95 14.05 2.61
C PRO A 43 -4.32 14.66 2.31
N LYS A 44 -5.04 14.14 1.31
CA LYS A 44 -6.38 14.58 0.92
C LYS A 44 -7.50 13.77 1.60
N TRP A 45 -7.18 12.84 2.50
CA TRP A 45 -8.21 12.12 3.26
C TRP A 45 -9.07 13.10 4.04
N THR A 46 -10.40 12.89 4.00
CA THR A 46 -11.37 13.76 4.66
C THR A 46 -11.15 13.80 6.17
N GLU A 47 -10.77 12.66 6.77
CA GLU A 47 -10.43 12.55 8.18
C GLU A 47 -9.24 13.45 8.57
N VAL A 48 -8.33 13.73 7.64
CA VAL A 48 -7.27 14.70 7.86
C VAL A 48 -7.81 16.11 7.66
N THR A 49 -8.41 16.41 6.49
CA THR A 49 -8.77 17.77 6.12
C THR A 49 -9.83 18.40 7.03
N GLU A 50 -10.79 17.61 7.51
CA GLU A 50 -11.85 18.07 8.41
C GLU A 50 -11.36 18.34 9.84
N ASN A 51 -10.23 17.74 10.23
CA ASN A 51 -9.64 17.87 11.56
C ASN A 51 -8.45 18.84 11.61
N LEU A 52 -8.21 19.59 10.53
CA LEU A 52 -7.25 20.69 10.51
C LEU A 52 -7.86 21.95 11.10
N LEU A 53 -7.09 22.66 11.93
CA LEU A 53 -7.49 24.00 12.38
C LEU A 53 -7.37 25.01 11.23
N GLN A 54 -8.08 26.13 11.34
CA GLN A 54 -8.03 27.18 10.34
C GLN A 54 -6.57 27.63 10.06
N GLY A 55 -6.18 27.62 8.78
CA GLY A 55 -4.82 27.97 8.35
C GLY A 55 -3.77 26.87 8.53
N GLN A 56 -4.10 25.73 9.15
CA GLN A 56 -3.19 24.58 9.20
C GLN A 56 -3.14 23.86 7.85
N LYS A 57 -1.93 23.49 7.44
CA LYS A 57 -1.70 22.59 6.32
C LYS A 57 -1.53 21.17 6.84
N PRO A 58 -1.84 20.15 6.03
CA PRO A 58 -1.68 18.76 6.42
C PRO A 58 -0.29 18.43 7.02
N HIS A 59 0.79 18.90 6.40
CA HIS A 59 2.17 18.67 6.89
C HIS A 59 2.50 19.37 8.22
N HIS A 60 1.67 20.29 8.71
CA HIS A 60 1.85 20.87 10.05
C HIS A 60 1.38 19.94 11.18
N ARG A 61 0.62 18.87 10.87
CA ARG A 61 -0.04 17.99 11.84
C ARG A 61 0.32 16.52 11.64
N HIS A 62 1.60 16.20 11.78
CA HIS A 62 2.11 14.83 11.65
C HIS A 62 1.46 13.83 12.64
N ASP A 63 1.03 14.31 13.81
CA ASP A 63 0.29 13.53 14.79
C ASP A 63 -1.07 13.05 14.24
N LEU A 64 -1.81 13.94 13.58
CA LEU A 64 -3.10 13.64 12.95
C LEU A 64 -2.89 12.63 11.82
N PHE A 65 -1.87 12.86 10.98
CA PHE A 65 -1.49 11.92 9.92
C PHE A 65 -1.21 10.52 10.43
N ALA A 66 -0.37 10.40 11.46
CA ALA A 66 -0.03 9.11 12.03
C ALA A 66 -1.23 8.38 12.63
N ARG A 67 -2.16 9.11 13.23
CA ARG A 67 -3.40 8.53 13.77
C ARG A 67 -4.31 8.04 12.65
N VAL A 68 -4.59 8.88 11.65
CA VAL A 68 -5.45 8.51 10.51
C VAL A 68 -4.83 7.36 9.73
N PHE A 69 -3.53 7.43 9.41
CA PHE A 69 -2.83 6.35 8.71
C PHE A 69 -2.90 5.04 9.48
N ARG A 70 -2.70 5.04 10.80
CA ARG A 70 -2.82 3.84 11.62
C ARG A 70 -4.24 3.26 11.58
N ILE A 71 -5.27 4.10 11.68
CA ILE A 71 -6.67 3.64 11.61
C ILE A 71 -6.94 2.99 10.25
N MET A 72 -6.52 3.63 9.15
CA MET A 72 -6.71 3.10 7.81
C MET A 72 -5.92 1.81 7.58
N LEU A 73 -4.68 1.74 8.07
CA LEU A 73 -3.87 0.53 8.02
C LEU A 73 -4.53 -0.63 8.77
N LEU A 74 -5.08 -0.38 9.97
CA LEU A 74 -5.79 -1.41 10.72
C LEU A 74 -7.05 -1.91 9.99
N LYS A 75 -7.83 -1.00 9.39
CA LYS A 75 -8.98 -1.37 8.55
C LYS A 75 -8.54 -2.21 7.34
N LEU A 76 -7.44 -1.84 6.70
CA LEU A 76 -6.89 -2.63 5.58
C LEU A 76 -6.45 -4.02 6.06
N MET A 77 -5.75 -4.13 7.19
CA MET A 77 -5.34 -5.42 7.76
C MET A 77 -6.56 -6.28 8.13
N ASP A 78 -7.63 -5.69 8.64
CA ASP A 78 -8.89 -6.36 8.94
C ASP A 78 -9.53 -6.94 7.66
N LEU A 79 -9.64 -6.13 6.61
CA LEU A 79 -10.13 -6.60 5.30
C LEU A 79 -9.29 -7.75 4.74
N LEU A 80 -7.97 -7.64 4.84
CA LEU A 80 -7.03 -8.65 4.32
C LEU A 80 -7.14 -9.97 5.09
N THR A 81 -7.42 -9.94 6.39
CA THR A 81 -7.28 -11.12 7.27
C THR A 81 -8.61 -11.69 7.74
N ASN A 82 -9.55 -10.84 8.16
CA ASN A 82 -10.85 -11.26 8.68
C ASN A 82 -11.88 -11.36 7.56
N ASN A 83 -11.92 -10.38 6.66
CA ASN A 83 -12.80 -10.45 5.48
C ASN A 83 -12.22 -11.34 4.37
N LYS A 84 -10.94 -11.74 4.50
CA LYS A 84 -10.29 -12.74 3.63
C LYS A 84 -10.44 -12.41 2.14
N ILE A 85 -10.24 -11.14 1.76
CA ILE A 85 -10.46 -10.70 0.37
C ILE A 85 -9.58 -11.43 -0.66
N PHE A 86 -8.47 -12.01 -0.22
CA PHE A 86 -7.57 -12.85 -1.05
C PHE A 86 -7.59 -14.34 -0.64
N GLY A 87 -8.47 -14.73 0.29
CA GLY A 87 -8.50 -16.07 0.89
C GLY A 87 -8.04 -16.09 2.35
N GLU A 88 -7.98 -17.30 2.92
CA GLU A 88 -7.58 -17.50 4.32
C GLU A 88 -6.09 -17.19 4.51
N VAL A 89 -5.78 -16.27 5.43
CA VAL A 89 -4.40 -15.86 5.73
C VAL A 89 -3.78 -16.77 6.79
N THR A 90 -2.68 -17.43 6.45
CA THR A 90 -1.89 -18.24 7.39
C THR A 90 -0.93 -17.36 8.20
N CYS A 91 -0.30 -16.40 7.53
CA CYS A 91 0.69 -15.53 8.14
C CYS A 91 0.68 -14.15 7.47
N ARG A 92 1.02 -13.12 8.25
CA ARG A 92 1.16 -11.75 7.75
C ARG A 92 2.30 -11.03 8.45
N MET A 93 2.92 -10.12 7.72
CA MET A 93 3.95 -9.22 8.23
C MET A 93 3.75 -7.86 7.57
N TYR A 94 4.03 -6.77 8.29
CA TYR A 94 4.16 -5.47 7.65
C TYR A 94 5.19 -4.61 8.36
N THR A 95 5.75 -3.66 7.63
CA THR A 95 6.58 -2.58 8.17
C THR A 95 5.97 -1.24 7.78
N VAL A 96 6.16 -0.22 8.62
CA VAL A 96 5.77 1.16 8.33
C VAL A 96 7.03 2.00 8.24
N GLU A 97 7.17 2.72 7.14
CA GLU A 97 8.26 3.64 6.88
C GLU A 97 7.72 5.07 6.77
N TRP A 98 8.43 6.01 7.40
CA TRP A 98 8.13 7.44 7.35
C TRP A 98 9.11 8.11 6.41
N GLN A 99 8.61 8.62 5.28
CA GLN A 99 9.43 9.35 4.34
C GLN A 99 9.69 10.78 4.83
N LYS A 100 10.78 11.41 4.35
CA LYS A 100 11.22 12.76 4.75
C LYS A 100 10.17 13.88 4.53
N GLY A 101 9.09 13.61 3.80
CA GLY A 101 7.94 14.53 3.62
C GLY A 101 6.76 14.29 4.59
N GLY A 102 6.91 13.42 5.59
CA GLY A 102 5.85 13.07 6.53
C GLY A 102 4.80 12.09 5.98
N LEU A 103 4.96 11.63 4.73
CA LEU A 103 4.14 10.58 4.15
C LEU A 103 4.59 9.22 4.71
N SER A 104 3.63 8.45 5.20
CA SER A 104 3.85 7.09 5.69
C SER A 104 3.53 6.09 4.60
N HIS A 105 4.37 5.07 4.49
CA HIS A 105 4.15 3.91 3.66
C HIS A 105 4.15 2.67 4.54
N ALA A 106 3.23 1.75 4.26
CA ALA A 106 3.27 0.41 4.80
C ALA A 106 3.56 -0.57 3.67
N TYR A 107 4.46 -1.50 3.92
CA TYR A 107 4.72 -2.64 3.06
C TYR A 107 4.23 -3.88 3.79
N ILE A 108 3.24 -4.55 3.20
CA ILE A 108 2.50 -5.66 3.81
C ILE A 108 2.78 -6.92 2.99
N LEU A 109 3.16 -7.99 3.67
CA LEU A 109 3.38 -9.33 3.14
C LEU A 109 2.32 -10.26 3.70
N ILE A 110 1.68 -11.05 2.83
CA ILE A 110 0.63 -11.99 3.20
C ILE A 110 0.95 -13.37 2.63
N TRP A 111 0.83 -14.36 3.51
CA TRP A 111 0.85 -15.78 3.18
C TRP A 111 -0.55 -16.35 3.28
N LEU A 112 -1.02 -16.94 2.21
CA LEU A 112 -2.33 -17.56 2.12
C LEU A 112 -2.23 -19.04 2.42
N LYS A 113 -3.31 -19.62 2.95
CA LYS A 113 -3.44 -21.05 3.17
C LYS A 113 -3.53 -21.81 1.85
N GLU A 114 -4.28 -21.25 0.91
CA GLU A 114 -4.36 -21.71 -0.46
C GLU A 114 -3.55 -20.75 -1.33
N LYS A 115 -2.59 -21.30 -2.08
CA LYS A 115 -1.75 -20.49 -2.96
C LYS A 115 -2.57 -19.96 -4.13
N LEU A 116 -2.37 -18.70 -4.48
CA LEU A 116 -2.94 -18.14 -5.70
C LEU A 116 -2.34 -18.85 -6.91
N HIS A 117 -3.20 -19.37 -7.78
CA HIS A 117 -2.80 -19.90 -9.06
C HIS A 117 -2.68 -18.77 -10.09
N LEU A 118 -1.85 -18.95 -11.13
CA LEU A 118 -1.65 -17.95 -12.19
C LEU A 118 -2.98 -17.52 -12.84
N SER A 119 -3.92 -18.44 -12.99
CA SER A 119 -5.25 -18.16 -13.54
C SER A 119 -6.15 -17.29 -12.65
N GLN A 120 -5.78 -17.09 -11.39
CA GLN A 120 -6.52 -16.26 -10.42
C GLN A 120 -5.89 -14.88 -10.26
N ILE A 121 -4.73 -14.61 -10.88
CA ILE A 121 -4.04 -13.34 -10.71
C ILE A 121 -4.89 -12.19 -11.25
N ASP A 122 -5.48 -12.34 -12.44
CA ASP A 122 -6.27 -11.28 -13.07
C ASP A 122 -7.58 -10.97 -12.33
N SER A 123 -8.12 -11.93 -11.57
CA SER A 123 -9.30 -11.69 -10.73
C SER A 123 -8.96 -10.98 -9.42
N VAL A 124 -7.71 -11.08 -8.97
CA VAL A 124 -7.19 -10.51 -7.73
C VAL A 124 -6.53 -9.15 -7.95
N ILE A 125 -5.84 -9.00 -9.07
CA ILE A 125 -5.10 -7.80 -9.46
C ILE A 125 -5.73 -7.27 -10.75
N SER A 126 -6.39 -6.13 -10.66
CA SER A 126 -6.82 -5.39 -11.83
C SER A 126 -6.30 -3.96 -11.76
N ALA A 127 -5.77 -3.48 -12.89
CA ALA A 127 -5.35 -2.09 -13.09
C ALA A 127 -6.44 -1.28 -13.83
N GLU A 128 -7.62 -1.86 -14.04
CA GLU A 128 -8.70 -1.24 -14.81
C GLU A 128 -9.57 -0.34 -13.93
N ILE A 129 -9.79 0.88 -14.40
CA ILE A 129 -10.80 1.77 -13.83
C ILE A 129 -12.17 1.33 -14.38
N ARG A 130 -13.09 0.95 -13.50
CA ARG A 130 -14.44 0.51 -13.89
C ARG A 130 -15.18 1.60 -14.68
N ASN A 131 -16.07 1.19 -15.58
CA ASN A 131 -16.90 2.14 -16.35
C ASN A 131 -17.66 3.11 -15.41
N PRO A 132 -17.59 4.44 -15.62
CA PRO A 132 -18.34 5.43 -14.83
C PRO A 132 -19.86 5.22 -14.83
N ASP A 133 -20.41 4.61 -15.88
CA ASP A 133 -21.84 4.31 -15.98
C ASP A 133 -22.27 3.15 -15.06
N ALA A 134 -21.33 2.28 -14.67
CA ALA A 134 -21.59 1.16 -13.77
C ALA A 134 -21.49 1.56 -12.29
N ASP A 135 -20.48 2.35 -11.92
CA ASP A 135 -20.32 2.89 -10.57
C ASP A 135 -19.54 4.21 -10.60
N LYS A 136 -20.30 5.31 -10.75
CA LYS A 136 -19.74 6.66 -10.78
C LYS A 136 -18.98 7.01 -9.50
N ARG A 137 -19.44 6.56 -8.33
CA ARG A 137 -18.79 6.88 -7.05
C ARG A 137 -17.42 6.23 -6.96
N PHE A 138 -17.33 4.94 -7.28
CA PHE A 138 -16.05 4.23 -7.28
C PHE A 138 -15.11 4.78 -8.35
N PHE A 139 -15.64 5.11 -9.53
CA PHE A 139 -14.90 5.79 -10.59
C PHE A 139 -14.27 7.11 -10.12
N ASP A 140 -15.07 7.99 -9.50
CA ASP A 140 -14.58 9.28 -9.01
C ASP A 140 -13.51 9.13 -7.91
N ILE A 141 -13.66 8.12 -7.04
CA ILE A 141 -12.65 7.80 -6.01
C ILE A 141 -11.36 7.30 -6.67
N LEU A 142 -11.42 6.29 -7.54
CA LEU A 142 -10.23 5.79 -8.24
C LEU A 142 -9.57 6.89 -9.07
N LYS A 143 -10.35 7.71 -9.78
CA LYS A 143 -9.84 8.80 -10.60
C LYS A 143 -9.09 9.83 -9.76
N SER A 144 -9.63 10.21 -8.61
CA SER A 144 -9.01 11.20 -7.73
C SER A 144 -7.77 10.71 -6.98
N HIS A 145 -7.62 9.39 -6.82
CA HIS A 145 -6.56 8.78 -6.02
C HIS A 145 -5.47 8.08 -6.84
N MET A 146 -5.82 7.45 -7.96
CA MET A 146 -4.91 6.60 -8.75
C MET A 146 -4.44 7.28 -10.05
N VAL A 147 -5.18 8.24 -10.61
CA VAL A 147 -4.75 8.98 -11.81
C VAL A 147 -3.84 10.15 -11.40
N HIS A 148 -2.58 10.12 -11.82
CA HIS A 148 -1.66 11.24 -11.64
C HIS A 148 -1.33 11.91 -12.98
N GLY A 149 -1.44 13.23 -13.03
CA GLY A 149 -1.09 14.05 -14.19
C GLY A 149 -2.23 14.97 -14.65
N PRO A 150 -1.96 15.95 -15.52
CA PRO A 150 -3.00 16.77 -16.12
C PRO A 150 -3.79 15.92 -17.13
N CYS A 151 -4.70 15.10 -16.61
CA CYS A 151 -5.64 14.34 -17.42
C CYS A 151 -6.79 15.28 -17.82
N ASN A 152 -6.51 16.18 -18.76
CA ASN A 152 -7.45 17.17 -19.24
C ASN A 152 -7.56 17.14 -20.78
N PRO A 153 -8.63 17.72 -21.35
CA PRO A 153 -8.80 17.79 -22.81
C PRO A 153 -7.70 18.54 -23.58
N TYR A 154 -6.92 19.38 -22.90
CA TYR A 154 -5.79 20.13 -23.46
C TYR A 154 -4.52 19.27 -23.61
N TYR A 155 -4.48 18.06 -23.03
CA TYR A 155 -3.38 17.09 -23.18
C TYR A 155 -3.89 15.75 -23.74
N PRO A 156 -4.42 15.73 -24.99
CA PRO A 156 -5.08 14.54 -25.56
C PRO A 156 -4.14 13.35 -25.77
N ASN A 157 -2.83 13.57 -25.82
CA ASN A 157 -1.81 12.52 -25.96
C ASN A 157 -1.41 11.87 -24.61
N SER A 158 -2.03 12.26 -23.49
CA SER A 158 -1.78 11.62 -22.21
C SER A 158 -2.29 10.16 -22.23
N LEU A 159 -1.56 9.21 -21.65
CA LEU A 159 -1.95 7.79 -21.57
C LEU A 159 -3.34 7.55 -20.98
N CYS A 160 -3.83 8.49 -20.16
CA CYS A 160 -5.16 8.45 -19.57
C CYS A 160 -6.30 8.92 -20.51
N MET A 161 -5.96 9.55 -21.65
CA MET A 161 -6.88 10.10 -22.66
C MET A 161 -6.88 9.27 -23.95
N ILE A 162 -5.84 8.47 -24.19
CA ILE A 162 -5.73 7.57 -25.34
C ILE A 162 -6.37 6.23 -24.96
N ASN A 163 -7.50 5.92 -25.60
CA ASN A 163 -8.37 4.75 -25.37
C ASN A 163 -9.07 4.76 -24.00
N SER A 164 -10.41 4.76 -24.02
CA SER A 164 -11.31 4.74 -22.87
C SER A 164 -11.14 3.53 -21.91
N ASN A 165 -10.19 2.62 -22.19
CA ASN A 165 -9.75 1.56 -21.30
C ASN A 165 -8.49 2.03 -20.57
N MET A 166 -8.70 2.80 -19.51
CA MET A 166 -7.67 3.33 -18.62
C MET A 166 -6.95 2.19 -17.88
N GLY A 167 -5.71 1.89 -18.28
CA GLY A 167 -4.75 1.17 -17.45
C GLY A 167 -3.97 2.17 -16.60
N ILE A 168 -4.11 2.13 -15.28
CA ILE A 168 -3.35 3.00 -14.38
C ILE A 168 -2.63 2.22 -13.29
N THR A 169 -1.30 2.35 -13.33
CA THR A 169 -0.35 1.72 -12.43
C THR A 169 -0.29 2.43 -11.07
N ARG A 170 -0.84 1.79 -10.02
CA ARG A 170 -0.12 1.42 -8.78
C ARG A 170 -1.06 0.77 -7.75
N LEU A 171 -1.36 -0.50 -7.98
CA LEU A 171 -1.42 -1.49 -6.90
C LEU A 171 -0.32 -2.49 -7.22
N TYR A 172 0.90 -2.30 -6.71
CA TYR A 172 1.91 -3.35 -6.84
C TYR A 172 1.53 -4.46 -5.88
N LEU A 173 0.71 -5.40 -6.37
CA LEU A 173 0.66 -6.77 -5.90
C LEU A 173 1.72 -7.54 -6.69
N LEU A 174 2.98 -7.49 -6.23
CA LEU A 174 4.00 -8.41 -6.74
C LEU A 174 3.73 -9.77 -6.10
N SER A 175 2.92 -10.62 -6.75
CA SER A 175 2.94 -12.05 -6.46
C SER A 175 4.31 -12.56 -6.86
N GLY A 176 5.08 -13.06 -5.89
CA GLY A 176 6.49 -13.39 -6.07
C GLY A 176 6.72 -14.52 -7.06
N LEU A 177 6.90 -14.20 -8.33
CA LEU A 177 7.56 -15.02 -9.35
C LEU A 177 8.14 -14.10 -10.43
N GLU A 178 9.39 -13.64 -10.22
CA GLU A 178 10.44 -13.43 -11.24
C GLU A 178 11.57 -12.57 -10.65
N GLN A 179 12.39 -13.20 -9.81
CA GLN A 179 13.83 -12.90 -9.79
C GLN A 179 14.55 -14.15 -10.30
N ARG A 180 14.56 -14.32 -11.63
CA ARG A 180 15.61 -15.09 -12.30
C ARG A 180 16.34 -14.16 -13.25
N GLU A 181 17.58 -13.89 -12.89
CA GLU A 181 18.73 -13.67 -13.78
C GLU A 181 18.45 -13.00 -15.14
N LYS A 182 18.75 -11.70 -15.25
CA LYS A 182 19.90 -11.15 -16.01
C LYS A 182 19.94 -9.64 -15.93
#